data_AF-A0AAX2H8X4-F1
#
_entry.id   AF-A0AAX2H8X4-F1
#
_cell.length_a   1.000
_cell.length_b   1.000
_cell.length_c   1.000
_cell.angle_alpha   90.00
_cell.angle_beta   90.00
_cell.angle_gamma   90.00
#
_symmetry.space_group_name_H-M   'P 1'
#
loop_
_entity.id
_entity.type
_entity.pdbx_description
1 polymer ?
#
loop_
_entity_poly.entity_id
_entity_poly.type
_entity_poly.pdbx_seq_one_letter_code
_entity_poly.pdbx_strand_id
1 'polypeptide(L)'
;MTLIIETGQGLPDAESYASAEDLALYAVKFGTVIPAGVAEQEALLRRAALAMDGMTWRGRKMNSEQALSWPRREVLLDHEIKPNNYLPARIQYGQMALAAEIHQDDIDPVEKRKGAVLLDRVEGAVTRQYAAIPSTSNRLMPAAPNRPSVTQFADYLQKRGLFSVRA
;
A
#
# COMPACT_ATOMS: atom_id res chain seq x y z
N MET A 1 16.52 13.26 -10.10
CA MET A 1 16.99 13.75 -8.79
C MET A 1 16.70 12.62 -7.83
N THR A 2 17.73 12.10 -7.17
CA THR A 2 17.64 10.91 -6.35
C THR A 2 16.57 11.05 -5.27
N LEU A 3 15.74 10.02 -5.11
CA LEU A 3 14.73 9.97 -4.05
C LEU A 3 15.37 9.97 -2.66
N ILE A 4 14.76 10.71 -1.73
CA ILE A 4 15.03 10.57 -0.30
C ILE A 4 14.13 9.45 0.24
N ILE A 5 14.75 8.39 0.78
CA ILE A 5 14.05 7.19 1.25
C ILE A 5 13.78 7.26 2.74
N GLU A 6 12.53 7.01 3.14
CA GLU A 6 12.15 6.87 4.55
C GLU A 6 12.69 5.55 5.12
N THR A 7 13.39 5.65 6.25
CA THR A 7 14.09 4.52 6.90
C THR A 7 13.51 4.15 8.28
N GLY A 8 12.37 4.75 8.65
CA GLY A 8 11.75 4.67 9.98
C GLY A 8 12.14 5.82 10.91
N GLN A 9 12.90 6.80 10.42
CA GLN A 9 13.32 7.99 11.18
C GLN A 9 12.29 9.13 11.13
N GLY A 10 11.30 9.06 10.24
CA GLY A 10 10.29 10.11 10.08
C GLY A 10 10.90 11.38 9.51
N LEU A 11 11.58 11.24 8.37
CA LEU A 11 12.31 12.32 7.71
C LEU A 11 11.32 13.38 7.17
N PRO A 12 11.66 14.68 7.28
CA PRO A 12 10.79 15.77 6.83
C PRO A 12 10.75 15.93 5.31
N ASP A 13 11.67 15.28 4.59
CA ASP A 13 11.90 15.41 3.15
C ASP A 13 11.88 14.05 2.43
N ALA A 14 11.45 12.97 3.10
CA ALA A 14 11.28 11.68 2.44
C ALA A 14 10.21 11.73 1.33
N GLU A 15 10.54 11.15 0.18
CA GLU A 15 9.70 11.11 -1.00
C GLU A 15 9.16 9.71 -1.31
N SER A 16 9.78 8.67 -0.73
CA SER A 16 9.44 7.27 -1.01
C SER A 16 9.84 6.35 0.15
N TYR A 17 9.23 5.17 0.22
CA TYR A 17 9.64 4.06 1.10
C TYR A 17 10.54 3.04 0.42
N ALA A 18 10.71 3.12 -0.91
CA ALA A 18 11.55 2.23 -1.72
C ALA A 18 12.35 3.03 -2.75
N SER A 19 13.54 2.54 -3.10
CA SER A 19 14.36 3.13 -4.17
C SER A 19 13.91 2.67 -5.57
N ALA A 20 14.41 3.34 -6.62
CA ALA A 20 14.19 2.89 -7.99
C ALA A 20 14.82 1.49 -8.24
N GLU A 21 15.95 1.21 -7.63
CA GLU A 21 16.59 -0.12 -7.69
C GLU A 21 15.70 -1.20 -7.05
N ASP A 22 15.11 -0.91 -5.88
CA ASP A 22 14.17 -1.83 -5.23
C ASP A 22 12.96 -2.12 -6.12
N LEU A 23 12.41 -1.09 -6.77
CA LEU A 23 11.27 -1.24 -7.69
C LEU A 23 11.64 -2.09 -8.91
N ALA A 24 12.83 -1.86 -9.50
CA ALA A 24 13.33 -2.66 -10.61
C ALA A 24 13.53 -4.14 -10.22
N LEU A 25 14.13 -4.40 -9.05
CA LEU A 25 14.29 -5.76 -8.52
C LEU A 25 12.93 -6.42 -8.23
N TYR A 26 11.99 -5.66 -7.66
CA TYR A 26 10.62 -6.11 -7.42
C TYR A 26 9.95 -6.53 -8.73
N ALA A 27 10.07 -5.71 -9.78
CA ALA A 27 9.49 -5.98 -11.09
C ALA A 27 10.04 -7.26 -11.72
N VAL A 28 11.36 -7.47 -11.68
CA VAL A 28 11.98 -8.71 -12.16
C VAL A 28 11.52 -9.91 -11.34
N LYS A 29 11.49 -9.78 -10.01
CA LYS A 29 11.17 -10.89 -9.10
C LYS A 29 9.72 -11.35 -9.19
N PHE A 30 8.79 -10.45 -9.49
CA PHE A 30 7.35 -10.73 -9.49
C PHE A 30 6.67 -10.58 -10.85
N GLY A 31 7.43 -10.29 -11.90
CA GLY A 31 6.92 -10.20 -13.27
C GLY A 31 5.97 -9.02 -13.50
N THR A 32 6.17 -7.91 -12.78
CA THR A 32 5.34 -6.71 -12.96
C THR A 32 5.95 -5.77 -14.01
N VAL A 33 5.10 -5.09 -14.77
CA VAL A 33 5.54 -4.10 -15.76
C VAL A 33 5.75 -2.76 -15.08
N ILE A 34 6.90 -2.13 -15.33
CA ILE A 34 7.25 -0.78 -14.87
C ILE A 34 8.00 -0.05 -15.99
N PRO A 35 8.13 1.29 -15.94
CA PRO A 35 8.97 2.03 -16.88
C PRO A 35 10.45 1.61 -16.78
N ALA A 36 11.18 1.69 -17.90
CA ALA A 36 12.59 1.35 -17.96
C ALA A 36 13.50 2.45 -17.40
N GLY A 37 13.08 3.72 -17.48
CA GLY A 37 13.88 4.87 -17.05
C GLY A 37 13.86 5.04 -15.53
N VAL A 38 15.04 5.21 -14.92
CA VAL A 38 15.16 5.48 -13.48
C VAL A 38 14.35 6.70 -13.06
N ALA A 39 14.41 7.80 -13.83
CA ALA A 39 13.63 9.01 -13.51
C ALA A 39 12.11 8.77 -13.54
N GLU A 40 11.63 7.91 -14.43
CA GLU A 40 10.20 7.54 -14.53
C GLU A 40 9.79 6.63 -13.36
N GLN A 41 10.65 5.70 -12.96
CA GLN A 41 10.47 4.86 -11.77
C GLN A 41 10.41 5.71 -10.50
N GLU A 42 11.31 6.69 -10.36
CA GLU A 42 11.29 7.63 -9.24
C GLU A 42 10.00 8.46 -9.20
N ALA A 43 9.54 8.96 -10.37
CA ALA A 43 8.29 9.69 -10.47
C ALA A 43 7.08 8.81 -10.12
N LEU A 44 7.09 7.55 -10.53
CA LEU A 44 6.05 6.56 -10.23
C LEU A 44 5.98 6.25 -8.72
N LEU A 45 7.12 6.11 -8.06
CA LEU A 45 7.20 5.92 -6.61
C LEU A 45 6.65 7.13 -5.84
N ARG A 46 6.93 8.36 -6.28
CA ARG A 46 6.33 9.58 -5.70
C ARG A 46 4.81 9.61 -5.83
N ARG A 47 4.28 9.19 -7.00
CA ARG A 47 2.82 9.08 -7.21
C ARG A 47 2.19 8.05 -6.27
N ALA A 48 2.84 6.89 -6.11
CA ALA A 48 2.39 5.86 -5.17
C ALA A 48 2.44 6.37 -3.71
N ALA A 49 3.51 7.07 -3.32
CA ALA A 49 3.62 7.68 -1.99
C ALA A 49 2.49 8.68 -1.71
N LEU A 50 2.19 9.56 -2.68
CA LEU A 50 1.09 10.53 -2.58
C LEU A 50 -0.27 9.84 -2.41
N ALA A 51 -0.52 8.77 -3.17
CA ALA A 51 -1.75 7.99 -3.04
C ALA A 51 -1.85 7.32 -1.65
N MET A 52 -0.73 6.82 -1.11
CA MET A 52 -0.65 6.27 0.25
C MET A 52 -0.91 7.34 1.32
N ASP A 53 -0.48 8.58 1.10
CA ASP A 53 -0.72 9.67 2.04
C ASP A 53 -2.19 10.07 2.19
N GLY A 54 -3.01 9.78 1.17
CA GLY A 54 -4.47 9.94 1.24
C GLY A 54 -5.19 8.86 2.04
N MET A 55 -4.51 7.81 2.52
CA MET A 55 -5.15 6.68 3.19
C MET A 55 -5.30 6.87 4.71
N THR A 56 -6.32 6.23 5.30
CA THR A 56 -6.56 6.25 6.75
C THR A 56 -5.82 5.11 7.46
N TRP A 57 -4.60 5.39 7.89
CA TRP A 57 -3.73 4.45 8.60
C TRP A 57 -4.07 4.30 10.08
N ARG A 58 -3.76 3.13 10.66
CA ARG A 58 -3.79 2.89 12.12
C ARG A 58 -2.72 3.73 12.82
N GLY A 59 -2.96 4.03 14.10
CA GLY A 59 -2.06 4.84 14.91
C GLY A 59 -1.96 6.28 14.40
N ARG A 60 -0.93 6.99 14.83
CA ARG A 60 -0.65 8.40 14.49
C ARG A 60 0.72 8.53 13.86
N LYS A 61 0.94 9.54 13.00
CA LYS A 61 2.29 9.84 12.48
C LYS A 61 3.29 9.92 13.65
N MET A 62 4.49 9.38 13.48
CA MET A 62 5.51 9.37 14.53
C MET A 62 5.94 10.79 14.90
N ASN A 63 6.20 11.63 13.89
CA ASN A 63 6.49 13.06 14.01
C ASN A 63 5.42 13.87 13.24
N SER A 64 5.09 15.07 13.68
CA SER A 64 4.26 16.01 12.91
C SER A 64 4.98 16.53 11.66
N GLU A 65 6.30 16.60 11.69
CA GLU A 65 7.13 17.16 10.60
C GLU A 65 7.54 16.13 9.55
N GLN A 66 7.30 14.83 9.78
CA GLN A 66 7.64 13.81 8.79
C GLN A 66 6.79 13.99 7.52
N ALA A 67 7.43 13.86 6.36
CA ALA A 67 6.77 14.00 5.06
C ALA A 67 5.67 12.94 4.89
N LEU A 68 6.07 11.67 4.95
CA LEU A 68 5.22 10.54 4.58
C LEU A 68 4.34 10.05 5.75
N SER A 69 3.31 9.27 5.43
CA SER A 69 2.36 8.72 6.41
C SER A 69 2.92 7.71 7.40
N TRP A 70 3.99 7.01 7.04
CA TRP A 70 4.77 6.14 7.92
C TRP A 70 6.17 6.75 8.12
N PRO A 71 6.85 6.50 9.25
CA PRO A 71 6.49 5.62 10.36
C PRO A 71 5.37 6.16 11.27
N ARG A 72 4.82 5.31 12.15
CA ARG A 72 3.68 5.63 13.01
C ARG A 72 3.83 5.09 14.42
N ARG A 73 3.27 5.83 15.39
CA ARG A 73 3.15 5.45 16.80
C ARG A 73 1.75 4.97 17.14
N GLU A 74 1.61 4.27 18.27
CA GLU A 74 0.34 3.72 18.75
C GLU A 74 -0.27 2.68 17.78
N VAL A 75 0.58 1.97 17.03
CA VAL A 75 0.15 0.91 16.10
C VAL A 75 0.06 -0.41 16.86
N LEU A 76 -1.18 -0.87 17.10
CA LEU A 76 -1.44 -2.21 17.65
C LEU A 76 -1.65 -3.21 16.49
N LEU A 77 -0.79 -4.22 16.45
CA LEU A 77 -0.77 -5.25 15.42
C LEU A 77 -0.40 -6.59 16.04
N ASP A 78 -1.17 -7.65 15.75
CA ASP A 78 -0.98 -8.98 16.37
C ASP A 78 -0.89 -8.96 17.90
N HIS A 79 -1.72 -8.14 18.55
CA HIS A 79 -1.75 -7.94 20.00
C HIS A 79 -0.47 -7.34 20.59
N GLU A 80 0.41 -6.79 19.74
CA GLU A 80 1.64 -6.13 20.13
C GLU A 80 1.63 -4.66 19.68
N ILE A 81 2.02 -3.77 20.59
CA ILE A 81 2.27 -2.37 20.24
C ILE A 81 3.62 -2.31 19.53
N LYS A 82 3.62 -1.86 18.28
CA LYS A 82 4.84 -1.75 17.49
C LYS A 82 5.67 -0.52 17.89
N PRO A 83 7.01 -0.57 17.78
CA PRO A 83 7.88 0.57 18.01
C PRO A 83 7.49 1.78 17.16
N ASN A 84 7.73 3.00 17.65
CA ASN A 84 7.34 4.22 16.94
C ASN A 84 8.07 4.40 15.60
N ASN A 85 9.31 3.91 15.51
CA ASN A 85 10.15 3.90 14.30
C ASN A 85 9.91 2.66 13.41
N TYR A 86 8.87 1.86 13.71
CA TYR A 86 8.56 0.68 12.93
C TYR A 86 8.08 1.07 11.53
N LEU A 87 8.88 0.73 10.53
CA LEU A 87 8.50 0.80 9.12
C LEU A 87 8.16 -0.61 8.62
N PRO A 88 6.88 -0.96 8.41
CA PRO A 88 6.52 -2.31 8.02
C PRO A 88 6.98 -2.62 6.59
N ALA A 89 7.54 -3.81 6.37
CA ALA A 89 7.92 -4.27 5.02
C ALA A 89 6.72 -4.25 4.04
N ARG A 90 5.50 -4.47 4.54
CA ARG A 90 4.26 -4.36 3.77
C ARG A 90 3.96 -2.93 3.27
N ILE A 91 4.45 -1.90 3.94
CA ILE A 91 4.36 -0.52 3.44
C ILE A 91 5.29 -0.32 2.23
N GLN A 92 6.53 -0.83 2.31
CA GLN A 92 7.48 -0.79 1.20
C GLN A 92 7.01 -1.62 0.00
N TYR A 93 6.66 -2.90 0.22
CA TYR A 93 6.11 -3.75 -0.85
C TYR A 93 4.80 -3.23 -1.39
N GLY A 94 3.95 -2.66 -0.54
CA GLY A 94 2.71 -2.04 -0.96
C GLY A 94 2.92 -0.81 -1.84
N GLN A 95 3.93 0.03 -1.55
CA GLN A 95 4.27 1.15 -2.44
C GLN A 95 4.75 0.64 -3.80
N MET A 96 5.63 -0.36 -3.84
CA MET A 96 6.13 -0.92 -5.12
C MET A 96 5.02 -1.61 -5.92
N ALA A 97 4.13 -2.35 -5.26
CA ALA A 97 2.95 -2.93 -5.89
C ALA A 97 2.01 -1.83 -6.43
N LEU A 98 1.76 -0.79 -5.64
CA LEU A 98 0.91 0.34 -6.06
C LEU A 98 1.52 1.12 -7.22
N ALA A 99 2.85 1.30 -7.23
CA ALA A 99 3.58 1.91 -8.33
C ALA A 99 3.36 1.11 -9.63
N ALA A 100 3.53 -0.21 -9.58
CA ALA A 100 3.28 -1.07 -10.73
C ALA A 100 1.80 -1.05 -11.18
N GLU A 101 0.86 -1.05 -10.24
CA GLU A 101 -0.59 -0.93 -10.53
C GLU A 101 -0.92 0.40 -11.22
N ILE A 102 -0.39 1.52 -10.72
CA ILE A 102 -0.55 2.85 -11.33
C ILE A 102 0.00 2.87 -12.75
N HIS A 103 1.18 2.28 -12.97
CA HIS A 103 1.76 2.23 -14.31
C HIS A 103 0.93 1.37 -15.27
N GLN A 104 0.42 0.24 -14.78
CA GLN A 104 -0.47 -0.62 -15.56
C GLN A 104 -1.73 0.15 -15.98
N ASP A 105 -2.35 0.90 -15.06
CA ASP A 105 -3.51 1.74 -15.37
C ASP A 105 -3.19 2.86 -16.38
N ASP A 106 -1.98 3.43 -16.33
CA ASP A 106 -1.54 4.46 -17.29
C ASP A 106 -1.39 3.91 -18.71
N ILE A 107 -0.89 2.68 -18.86
CA ILE A 107 -0.65 2.05 -20.19
C ILE A 107 -1.87 1.28 -20.70
N ASP A 108 -2.84 0.97 -19.83
CA ASP A 108 -4.05 0.27 -20.23
C ASP A 108 -4.80 1.08 -21.29
N PRO A 109 -5.25 0.44 -22.39
CA PRO A 109 -6.11 1.07 -23.38
C PRO A 109 -7.34 1.69 -22.70
N VAL A 110 -7.80 2.83 -23.20
CA VAL A 110 -8.94 3.57 -22.61
C VAL A 110 -10.16 2.68 -22.38
N GLU A 111 -10.39 1.71 -23.28
CA GLU A 111 -11.48 0.72 -23.20
C GLU A 111 -11.38 -0.24 -22.00
N LYS A 112 -10.17 -0.47 -21.49
CA LYS A 112 -9.89 -1.33 -20.33
C LYS A 112 -9.76 -0.54 -19.02
N ARG A 113 -9.52 0.77 -19.11
CA ARG A 113 -9.43 1.64 -17.93
C ARG A 113 -10.77 1.64 -17.20
N LYS A 114 -10.76 1.14 -15.97
CA LYS A 114 -11.92 1.21 -15.09
C LYS A 114 -11.98 2.63 -14.52
N GLY A 115 -13.07 3.35 -14.75
CA GLY A 115 -13.33 4.63 -14.10
C GLY A 115 -13.52 4.48 -12.59
N ALA A 116 -13.72 5.61 -11.90
CA ALA A 116 -14.06 5.60 -10.48
C ALA A 116 -15.28 4.69 -10.23
N VAL A 117 -15.18 3.80 -9.24
CA VAL A 117 -16.32 2.96 -8.82
C VAL A 117 -17.40 3.88 -8.24
N LEU A 118 -18.41 4.21 -9.05
CA LEU A 118 -19.50 5.12 -8.66
C LEU A 118 -20.47 4.47 -7.67
N LEU A 119 -20.61 3.15 -7.73
CA LEU A 119 -21.49 2.38 -6.89
C LEU A 119 -21.03 0.92 -6.89
N ASP A 120 -20.64 0.40 -5.73
CA ASP A 120 -20.51 -1.03 -5.51
C ASP A 120 -21.62 -1.43 -4.53
N ARG A 121 -22.77 -1.83 -5.08
CA ARG A 121 -23.93 -2.25 -4.30
C ARG A 121 -24.10 -3.75 -4.45
N VAL A 122 -23.95 -4.47 -3.34
CA VAL A 122 -24.27 -5.89 -3.25
C VAL A 122 -25.78 -6.01 -2.98
N GLU A 123 -26.60 -6.07 -4.03
CA GLU A 123 -28.03 -6.40 -3.90
C GLU A 123 -28.25 -7.92 -4.00
N GLY A 124 -28.88 -8.50 -2.98
CA GLY A 124 -29.26 -9.91 -2.91
C GLY A 124 -28.69 -10.64 -1.70
N ALA A 125 -29.46 -11.55 -1.09
CA ALA A 125 -28.95 -12.46 -0.08
C ALA A 125 -27.84 -13.32 -0.72
N VAL A 126 -26.59 -13.00 -0.38
CA VAL A 126 -25.43 -13.69 -0.91
C VAL A 126 -25.37 -15.08 -0.27
N THR A 127 -26.02 -16.09 -0.87
CA THR A 127 -25.69 -17.48 -0.59
C THR A 127 -24.38 -17.82 -1.29
N ARG A 128 -23.27 -17.46 -0.63
CA ARG A 128 -21.94 -17.93 -0.98
C ARG A 128 -21.57 -19.05 -0.02
N GLN A 129 -21.51 -20.28 -0.53
CA GLN A 129 -20.91 -21.39 0.18
C GLN A 129 -19.43 -21.46 -0.22
N TYR A 130 -18.58 -20.94 0.64
CA TYR A 130 -17.14 -21.15 0.56
C TYR A 130 -16.78 -22.45 1.29
N ALA A 131 -15.76 -23.16 0.83
CA ALA A 131 -15.14 -24.21 1.64
C ALA A 131 -14.72 -23.60 2.98
N ALA A 132 -14.92 -24.32 4.09
CA ALA A 132 -14.50 -23.87 5.40
C ALA A 132 -12.97 -23.83 5.46
N ILE A 133 -12.41 -22.67 5.12
CA ILE A 133 -11.10 -22.30 5.63
C ILE A 133 -11.36 -21.98 7.10
N PRO A 134 -10.76 -22.70 8.07
CA PRO A 134 -10.88 -22.30 9.46
C PRO A 134 -10.39 -20.86 9.55
N SER A 135 -11.32 -19.95 9.85
CA SER A 135 -11.03 -18.57 10.23
C SER A 135 -10.35 -18.58 11.59
N THR A 136 -9.14 -19.11 11.63
CA THR A 136 -8.29 -19.15 12.80
C THR A 136 -7.00 -18.43 12.47
N SER A 137 -7.13 -17.15 12.16
CA SER A 137 -5.96 -16.28 12.13
C SER A 137 -6.39 -14.85 12.36
N ASN A 138 -6.49 -14.49 13.64
CA ASN A 138 -6.26 -13.11 14.08
C ASN A 138 -4.76 -12.73 13.94
N ARG A 139 -4.00 -13.42 13.06
CA ARG A 139 -2.58 -13.21 12.80
C ARG A 139 -2.43 -12.40 11.52
N LEU A 140 -1.40 -11.55 11.50
CA LEU A 140 -0.90 -10.88 10.32
C LEU A 140 -0.82 -11.87 9.16
N MET A 141 -1.34 -11.44 8.01
CA MET A 141 -1.03 -12.14 6.77
C MET A 141 0.49 -12.08 6.58
N PRO A 142 1.18 -13.18 6.22
CA PRO A 142 2.60 -13.13 5.93
C PRO A 142 2.85 -12.12 4.81
N ALA A 143 3.89 -11.29 4.92
CA ALA A 143 4.24 -10.36 3.84
C ALA A 143 4.52 -11.18 2.58
N ALA A 144 3.57 -11.18 1.66
CA ALA A 144 3.67 -11.88 0.38
C ALA A 144 3.86 -10.77 -0.66
N PRO A 145 5.10 -10.46 -1.06
CA PRO A 145 5.38 -9.23 -1.81
C PRO A 145 4.64 -9.16 -3.15
N ASN A 146 4.33 -10.30 -3.76
CA ASN A 146 3.58 -10.41 -5.02
C ASN A 146 2.08 -10.10 -4.91
N ARG A 147 1.57 -9.71 -3.74
CA ARG A 147 0.15 -9.39 -3.55
C ARG A 147 -0.14 -7.95 -3.98
N PRO A 148 -1.37 -7.67 -4.45
CA PRO A 148 -1.80 -6.31 -4.75
C PRO A 148 -1.61 -5.35 -3.57
N SER A 149 -1.40 -4.07 -3.87
CA SER A 149 -1.12 -3.02 -2.88
C SER A 149 -2.17 -2.99 -1.76
N VAL A 150 -3.46 -3.12 -2.12
CA VAL A 150 -4.59 -3.17 -1.17
C VAL A 150 -4.43 -4.29 -0.14
N THR A 151 -3.92 -5.46 -0.54
CA THR A 151 -3.67 -6.58 0.38
C THR A 151 -2.45 -6.33 1.26
N GLN A 152 -1.46 -5.59 0.78
CA GLN A 152 -0.31 -5.19 1.59
C GLN A 152 -0.74 -4.25 2.72
N PHE A 153 -1.61 -3.28 2.39
CA PHE A 153 -2.06 -2.24 3.30
C PHE A 153 -3.17 -2.66 4.27
N ALA A 154 -3.95 -3.70 3.95
CA ALA A 154 -5.18 -4.06 4.66
C ALA A 154 -5.04 -4.03 6.19
N ASP A 155 -4.03 -4.70 6.75
CA ASP A 155 -3.84 -4.79 8.21
C ASP A 155 -3.40 -3.48 8.88
N TYR A 156 -2.91 -2.52 8.08
CA TYR A 156 -2.42 -1.22 8.54
C TYR A 156 -3.45 -0.10 8.40
N LEU A 157 -4.55 -0.34 7.68
CA LEU A 157 -5.65 0.62 7.56
C LEU A 157 -6.60 0.53 8.77
N GLN A 158 -7.15 1.67 9.18
CA GLN A 158 -8.05 1.76 10.34
C GLN A 158 -9.29 0.88 10.17
N LYS A 159 -9.86 0.82 8.96
CA LYS A 159 -11.03 0.00 8.62
C LYS A 159 -10.71 -1.12 7.61
N ARG A 160 -9.44 -1.52 7.45
CA ARG A 160 -9.00 -2.48 6.40
C ARG A 160 -9.50 -2.14 4.97
N GLY A 161 -9.71 -0.86 4.66
CA GLY A 161 -10.28 -0.42 3.37
C GLY A 161 -11.81 -0.42 3.29
N LEU A 162 -12.53 -0.77 4.37
CA LEU A 162 -13.99 -0.68 4.43
C LEU A 162 -14.44 0.76 4.72
N PHE A 163 -15.27 1.31 3.85
CA PHE A 163 -15.94 2.59 4.08
C PHE A 163 -17.27 2.36 4.78
N SER A 164 -17.57 3.16 5.81
CA SER A 164 -18.90 3.17 6.42
C SER A 164 -19.84 3.94 5.48
N VAL A 165 -20.77 3.24 4.83
CA VAL A 165 -21.89 3.86 4.13
C VAL A 165 -22.88 4.33 5.19
N ARG A 166 -23.12 5.64 5.27
CA ARG A 166 -24.25 6.16 6.06
C ARG A 166 -25.54 5.78 5.32
N ALA A 167 -26.42 5.05 6.00
CA ALA A 167 -27.79 4.82 5.56
C ALA A 167 -28.62 6.09 5.69
#